data_AF-A0A290QFM3-F1
#
_entry.id   AF-A0A290QFM3-F1
#
_cell.length_a   1.000
_cell.length_b   1.000
_cell.length_c   1.000
_cell.angle_alpha   90.00
_cell.angle_beta   90.00
_cell.angle_gamma   90.00
#
_symmetry.space_group_name_H-M   'P 1'
#
loop_
_entity.id
_entity.type
_entity.pdbx_description
1 polymer ?
#
loop_
_entity_poly.entity_id
_entity_poly.type
_entity_poly.pdbx_seq_one_letter_code
_entity_poly.pdbx_strand_id
1 'polypeptide(L)'
;MKTLSTSARLIAVALAGLVVSSVAHAASADSSPAASSNRTLNPGMSAEAIVKQIGRPLGITPIKVAEGQAEIWIYHRQLARETRHTSTSTQAVPAFVGVGGTGGAVIGTTSTAVYSIENITTYQVTSLLMFEGKLRVAKQSQEQTRSFN
;
A
#
# COMPACT_ATOMS: atom_id res chain seq x y z
N MET A 1 -22.58 17.95 -62.85
CA MET A 1 -21.86 18.56 -63.98
C MET A 1 -20.80 19.53 -63.43
N LYS A 2 -19.61 19.48 -64.04
CA LYS A 2 -18.47 20.44 -63.99
C LYS A 2 -17.55 20.44 -62.75
N THR A 3 -16.39 19.82 -62.96
CA THR A 3 -15.06 20.12 -62.41
C THR A 3 -14.54 21.49 -62.87
N LEU A 4 -13.62 22.09 -62.08
CA LEU A 4 -12.51 23.03 -62.43
C LEU A 4 -11.96 23.58 -61.08
N SER A 5 -10.80 23.16 -60.56
CA SER A 5 -9.41 23.44 -60.97
C SER A 5 -8.95 24.89 -60.76
N THR A 6 -7.72 25.00 -60.25
CA THR A 6 -6.66 26.00 -60.53
C THR A 6 -6.35 27.06 -59.46
N SER A 7 -5.32 26.73 -58.67
CA SER A 7 -4.07 27.49 -58.47
C SER A 7 -3.97 28.73 -57.57
N ALA A 8 -3.03 28.58 -56.62
CA ALA A 8 -1.93 29.48 -56.28
C ALA A 8 -2.25 30.83 -55.60
N ARG A 9 -1.73 30.99 -54.37
CA ARG A 9 -0.46 31.68 -54.14
C ARG A 9 0.00 31.54 -52.69
N LEU A 10 1.30 31.26 -52.56
CA LEU A 10 2.09 31.39 -51.35
C LEU A 10 1.90 32.78 -50.72
N ILE A 11 1.66 32.82 -49.42
CA ILE A 11 2.22 33.87 -48.55
C ILE A 11 2.83 33.14 -47.35
N ALA A 12 4.16 33.00 -47.40
CA ALA A 12 4.97 32.68 -46.25
C ALA A 12 5.13 33.98 -45.44
N VAL A 13 4.58 34.02 -44.23
CA VAL A 13 5.02 34.97 -43.21
C VAL A 13 5.59 34.15 -42.08
N ALA A 14 6.90 34.01 -42.11
CA ALA A 14 7.69 33.64 -40.95
C ALA A 14 7.65 34.84 -40.00
N LEU A 15 7.04 34.67 -38.82
CA LEU A 15 7.34 35.52 -37.68
C LEU A 15 7.79 34.64 -36.53
N ALA A 16 9.04 34.91 -36.16
CA ALA A 16 9.79 34.23 -35.13
C ALA A 16 9.23 34.49 -33.73
N GLY A 17 9.48 33.53 -32.85
CA GLY A 17 9.70 33.82 -31.43
C GLY A 17 8.53 33.55 -30.52
N LEU A 18 8.40 32.30 -30.06
CA LEU A 18 8.19 32.07 -28.64
C LEU A 18 8.86 30.75 -28.24
N VAL A 19 9.96 30.86 -27.51
CA VAL A 19 10.59 29.75 -26.79
C VAL A 19 9.65 29.39 -25.64
N VAL A 20 8.75 28.43 -25.84
CA VAL A 20 8.05 27.79 -24.73
C VAL A 20 8.91 26.61 -24.29
N SER A 21 9.60 26.81 -23.19
CA SER A 21 10.33 25.78 -22.46
C SER A 21 9.41 24.58 -22.21
N SER A 22 9.89 23.43 -22.66
CA SER A 22 9.38 22.09 -22.43
C SER A 22 9.09 21.82 -20.96
N VAL A 23 7.82 21.53 -20.65
CA VAL A 23 7.49 20.51 -19.65
C VAL A 23 6.69 19.46 -20.39
N ALA A 24 7.41 18.51 -21.01
CA ALA A 24 6.81 17.26 -21.43
C ALA A 24 6.30 16.58 -20.16
N HIS A 25 5.03 16.77 -19.85
CA HIS A 25 4.32 15.95 -18.88
C HIS A 25 4.14 14.58 -19.53
N ALA A 26 5.22 13.80 -19.54
CA ALA A 26 5.19 12.37 -19.81
C ALA A 26 4.53 11.68 -18.60
N ALA A 27 3.25 11.98 -18.38
CA ALA A 27 2.37 11.06 -17.70
C ALA A 27 2.00 10.00 -18.73
N SER A 28 2.89 9.03 -18.90
CA SER A 28 2.48 7.71 -19.37
C SER A 28 1.54 7.15 -18.30
N ALA A 29 0.28 7.60 -18.34
CA ALA A 29 -0.81 6.90 -17.71
C ALA A 29 -1.07 5.66 -18.56
N ASP A 30 -0.15 4.71 -18.48
CA ASP A 30 -0.36 3.34 -18.92
C ASP A 30 -1.33 2.71 -17.92
N SER A 31 -2.58 3.18 -18.02
CA SER A 31 -3.73 2.65 -17.30
C SER A 31 -4.15 1.40 -18.05
N SER A 32 -3.25 0.42 -18.13
CA SER A 32 -3.63 -0.93 -18.51
C SER A 32 -4.72 -1.34 -17.54
N PRO A 33 -5.96 -1.62 -18.00
CA PRO A 33 -7.00 -2.09 -17.11
C PRO A 33 -6.45 -3.33 -16.45
N ALA A 34 -6.22 -3.26 -15.13
CA ALA A 34 -5.75 -4.38 -14.35
C ALA A 34 -6.74 -5.50 -14.60
N ALA A 35 -6.34 -6.47 -15.43
CA ALA A 35 -7.12 -7.65 -15.70
C ALA A 35 -7.31 -8.31 -14.34
N SER A 36 -8.48 -8.08 -13.77
CA SER A 36 -9.05 -8.80 -12.64
C SER A 36 -9.42 -10.20 -13.15
N SER A 37 -8.47 -10.91 -13.75
CA SER A 37 -8.55 -12.35 -13.78
C SER A 37 -8.46 -12.78 -12.33
N ASN A 38 -9.44 -13.54 -11.88
CA ASN A 38 -9.44 -14.15 -10.56
C ASN A 38 -8.10 -14.88 -10.40
N ARG A 39 -7.15 -14.28 -9.66
CA ARG A 39 -5.81 -14.84 -9.45
C ARG A 39 -5.87 -15.92 -8.39
N THR A 40 -6.66 -16.95 -8.66
CA THR A 40 -6.74 -18.14 -7.83
C THR A 40 -5.50 -18.99 -8.11
N LEU A 41 -4.82 -19.39 -7.05
CA LEU A 41 -3.72 -20.34 -7.12
C LEU A 41 -4.28 -21.74 -6.95
N ASN A 42 -4.02 -22.62 -7.92
CA ASN A 42 -4.51 -23.99 -7.90
C ASN A 42 -3.37 -24.98 -7.59
N PRO A 43 -3.62 -26.05 -6.82
CA PRO A 43 -2.65 -27.12 -6.64
C PRO A 43 -2.15 -27.65 -7.99
N GLY A 44 -0.86 -27.94 -8.08
CA GLY A 44 -0.17 -28.40 -9.28
C GLY A 44 0.42 -27.28 -10.15
N MET A 45 0.09 -26.01 -9.90
CA MET A 45 0.74 -24.88 -10.59
C MET A 45 2.26 -24.90 -10.41
N SER A 46 3.00 -24.63 -11.47
CA SER A 46 4.46 -24.54 -11.42
C SER A 46 4.91 -23.26 -10.70
N ALA A 47 6.10 -23.34 -10.09
CA ALA A 47 6.81 -22.19 -9.52
C ALA A 47 6.82 -20.98 -10.46
N GLU A 48 7.18 -21.18 -11.72
CA GLU A 48 7.24 -20.12 -12.75
C GLU A 48 5.87 -19.49 -13.04
N ALA A 49 4.83 -20.31 -13.13
CA ALA A 49 3.46 -19.82 -13.37
C ALA A 49 2.98 -18.96 -12.20
N ILE A 50 3.27 -19.38 -10.96
CA ILE A 50 2.95 -18.62 -9.75
C ILE A 50 3.69 -17.29 -9.76
N VAL A 51 5.00 -17.29 -10.01
CA VAL A 51 5.79 -16.05 -10.07
C VAL A 51 5.27 -15.10 -11.14
N LYS A 52 4.87 -15.62 -12.30
CA LYS A 52 4.26 -14.83 -13.38
C LYS A 52 2.91 -14.22 -12.98
N GLN A 53 2.13 -14.94 -12.17
CA GLN A 53 0.78 -14.52 -11.78
C GLN A 53 0.75 -13.53 -10.61
N ILE A 54 1.55 -13.77 -9.56
CA ILE A 54 1.51 -13.00 -8.31
C ILE A 54 2.82 -12.30 -7.95
N GLY A 55 3.85 -12.42 -8.77
CA GLY A 55 5.17 -11.81 -8.54
C GLY A 55 6.11 -12.72 -7.77
N ARG A 56 7.27 -12.19 -7.39
CA ARG A 56 8.27 -12.94 -6.60
C ARG A 56 7.87 -13.01 -5.12
N PRO A 57 8.11 -14.14 -4.43
CA PRO A 57 7.88 -14.23 -3.00
C PRO A 57 8.87 -13.32 -2.24
N LEU A 58 8.47 -12.90 -1.05
CA LEU A 58 9.34 -12.15 -0.12
C LEU A 58 10.41 -13.04 0.51
N GLY A 59 10.09 -14.32 0.71
CA GLY A 59 11.00 -15.31 1.26
C GLY A 59 10.70 -16.69 0.72
N ILE A 60 11.77 -17.46 0.51
CA ILE A 60 11.73 -18.87 0.15
C ILE A 60 12.54 -19.62 1.21
N THR A 61 11.89 -20.54 1.92
CA THR A 61 12.52 -21.37 2.94
C THR A 61 12.53 -22.83 2.48
N PRO A 62 13.69 -23.40 2.13
CA PRO A 62 13.77 -24.81 1.76
C PRO A 62 13.52 -25.70 2.99
N ILE A 63 12.82 -26.81 2.78
CA ILE A 63 12.53 -27.82 3.78
C ILE A 63 13.12 -29.15 3.30
N LYS A 64 13.90 -29.79 4.17
CA LYS A 64 14.37 -31.16 3.93
C LYS A 64 13.24 -32.13 4.28
N VAL A 65 12.81 -32.90 3.28
CA VAL A 65 11.87 -34.02 3.46
C VAL A 65 12.47 -35.25 2.81
N ALA A 66 12.18 -36.44 3.35
CA ALA A 66 12.74 -37.70 2.86
C ALA A 66 12.31 -38.00 1.41
N GLU A 67 11.14 -37.49 1.01
CA GLU A 67 10.47 -37.80 -0.24
C GLU A 67 10.86 -36.87 -1.41
N GLY A 68 11.64 -35.80 -1.15
CA GLY A 68 12.01 -34.86 -2.21
C GLY A 68 12.40 -33.46 -1.72
N GLN A 69 12.37 -32.49 -2.64
CA GLN A 69 12.64 -31.09 -2.33
C GLN A 69 11.33 -30.34 -2.09
N ALA A 70 11.21 -29.74 -0.90
CA ALA A 70 10.09 -28.90 -0.53
C ALA A 70 10.59 -27.47 -0.24
N GLU A 71 9.75 -26.48 -0.53
CA GLU A 71 10.02 -25.08 -0.23
C GLU A 71 8.74 -24.42 0.28
N ILE A 72 8.86 -23.57 1.30
CA ILE A 72 7.79 -22.66 1.68
C ILE A 72 8.07 -21.30 1.08
N TRP A 73 7.12 -20.79 0.30
CA TRP A 73 7.17 -19.45 -0.25
C TRP A 73 6.21 -18.55 0.52
N ILE A 74 6.68 -17.37 0.91
CA ILE A 74 5.91 -16.40 1.69
C ILE A 74 5.70 -15.13 0.86
N TYR A 75 4.44 -14.69 0.78
CA TYR A 75 4.03 -13.43 0.16
C TYR A 75 3.31 -12.57 1.19
N HIS A 76 3.67 -11.29 1.31
CA HIS A 76 2.91 -10.33 2.10
C HIS A 76 2.30 -9.29 1.18
N ARG A 77 1.01 -9.06 1.33
CA ARG A 77 0.28 -7.98 0.68
C ARG A 77 -0.34 -7.09 1.74
N GLN A 78 -0.04 -5.80 1.73
CA GLN A 78 -0.76 -4.85 2.57
C GLN A 78 -2.20 -4.74 2.06
N LEU A 79 -3.18 -5.00 2.95
CA LEU A 79 -4.60 -4.87 2.66
C LEU A 79 -5.14 -3.50 3.06
N ALA A 80 -4.75 -3.03 4.24
CA ALA A 80 -5.25 -1.80 4.81
C ALA A 80 -4.18 -1.13 5.68
N ARG A 81 -4.28 0.20 5.78
CA ARG A 81 -3.55 1.01 6.73
C ARG A 81 -4.53 1.98 7.37
N GLU A 82 -4.59 1.96 8.69
CA GLU A 82 -5.48 2.78 9.50
C GLU A 82 -4.64 3.59 10.48
N THR A 83 -5.05 4.84 10.70
CA THR A 83 -4.48 5.73 11.71
C THR A 83 -5.60 6.19 12.61
N ARG A 84 -5.47 6.00 13.92
CA ARG A 84 -6.47 6.42 14.91
C ARG A 84 -5.83 7.02 16.15
N HIS A 85 -6.53 7.94 16.79
CA HIS A 85 -6.12 8.51 18.06
C HIS A 85 -6.60 7.61 19.20
N THR A 86 -5.70 7.16 20.06
CA THR A 86 -6.04 6.31 21.20
C THR A 86 -5.47 6.88 22.48
N SER A 87 -6.21 6.76 23.58
CA SER A 87 -5.74 7.18 24.90
C SER A 87 -4.78 6.12 25.43
N THR A 88 -3.49 6.43 25.54
CA THR A 88 -2.46 5.48 26.00
C THR A 88 -2.19 5.59 27.49
N SER A 89 -2.39 6.76 28.08
CA SER A 89 -2.22 6.98 29.52
C SER A 89 -3.10 8.12 30.03
N THR A 90 -3.10 8.30 31.35
CA THR A 90 -3.65 9.49 31.99
C THR A 90 -2.55 10.20 32.77
N GLN A 91 -2.53 11.52 32.71
CA GLN A 91 -1.60 12.35 33.46
C GLN A 91 -2.38 13.19 34.48
N ALA A 92 -1.91 13.20 35.72
CA ALA A 92 -2.40 14.11 36.73
C ALA A 92 -1.82 15.51 36.48
N VAL A 93 -2.69 16.48 36.25
CA VAL A 93 -2.33 17.88 36.03
C VAL A 93 -2.87 18.71 37.20
N PRO A 94 -2.10 19.66 37.75
CA PRO A 94 -2.61 20.57 38.76
C PRO A 94 -3.82 21.35 38.23
N ALA A 95 -4.89 21.37 39.00
CA ALA A 95 -6.12 22.08 38.66
C ALA A 95 -6.67 22.81 39.89
N PHE A 96 -7.31 23.94 39.64
CA PHE A 96 -8.06 24.63 40.69
C PHE A 96 -9.30 23.83 41.05
N VAL A 97 -9.41 23.39 42.29
CA VAL A 97 -10.52 22.53 42.77
C VAL A 97 -11.50 23.27 43.69
N GLY A 98 -11.23 24.55 44.00
CA GLY A 98 -12.14 25.41 44.75
C GLY A 98 -11.42 26.36 45.71
N VAL A 99 -12.20 27.03 46.54
CA VAL A 99 -11.72 27.90 47.62
C VAL A 99 -11.87 27.15 48.94
N GLY A 100 -10.78 27.03 49.70
CA GLY A 100 -10.76 26.34 50.98
C GLY A 100 -11.50 27.13 52.06
N GLY A 101 -11.82 26.47 53.18
CA GLY A 101 -12.61 27.05 54.28
C GLY A 101 -12.04 28.33 54.91
N THR A 102 -10.79 28.70 54.62
CA THR A 102 -10.12 29.92 55.06
C THR A 102 -9.97 30.98 53.95
N GLY A 103 -10.66 30.83 52.81
CA GLY A 103 -10.63 31.79 51.70
C GLY A 103 -9.42 31.66 50.75
N GLY A 104 -8.54 30.70 50.98
CA GLY A 104 -7.40 30.42 50.09
C GLY A 104 -7.76 29.52 48.90
N ALA A 105 -7.10 29.72 47.75
CA ALA A 105 -7.25 28.83 46.59
C ALA A 105 -6.72 27.41 46.91
N VAL A 106 -7.50 26.39 46.59
CA VAL A 106 -7.09 24.98 46.69
C VAL A 106 -6.69 24.49 45.30
N ILE A 107 -5.43 24.09 45.16
CA ILE A 107 -4.92 23.40 43.98
C ILE A 107 -4.97 21.91 44.26
N GLY A 108 -5.79 21.18 43.51
CA GLY A 108 -5.83 19.73 43.49
C GLY A 108 -5.25 19.19 42.18
N THR A 109 -5.49 17.92 41.90
CA THR A 109 -5.12 17.30 40.62
C THR A 109 -6.37 16.86 39.86
N THR A 110 -6.34 17.02 38.54
CA THR A 110 -7.31 16.42 37.63
C THR A 110 -6.61 15.47 36.68
N SER A 111 -7.27 14.39 36.28
CA SER A 111 -6.71 13.44 35.32
C SER A 111 -7.07 13.85 33.90
N THR A 112 -6.06 14.07 33.07
CA THR A 112 -6.23 14.32 31.63
C THR A 112 -5.74 13.12 30.82
N ALA A 113 -6.49 12.72 29.81
CA ALA A 113 -6.09 11.65 28.89
C ALA A 113 -4.95 12.13 27.99
N VAL A 114 -3.89 11.32 27.90
CA VAL A 114 -2.82 11.51 26.92
C VAL A 114 -3.13 10.64 25.72
N TYR A 115 -3.36 11.29 24.59
CA TYR A 115 -3.64 10.64 23.32
C TYR A 115 -2.33 10.42 22.56
N SER A 116 -2.20 9.25 21.94
CA SER A 116 -1.13 8.91 20.99
C SER A 116 -1.75 8.46 19.67
N ILE A 117 -0.98 8.60 18.59
CA ILE A 117 -1.39 8.19 17.27
C ILE A 117 -1.03 6.72 17.09
N GLU A 118 -2.04 5.86 17.05
CA GLU A 118 -1.88 4.45 16.71
C GLU A 118 -1.98 4.27 15.19
N ASN A 119 -0.93 3.69 14.61
CA ASN A 119 -0.91 3.26 13.21
C ASN A 119 -1.06 1.75 13.17
N ILE A 120 -2.06 1.29 12.42
CA ILE A 120 -2.41 -0.11 12.26
C ILE A 120 -2.22 -0.47 10.80
N THR A 121 -1.38 -1.47 10.52
CA THR A 121 -1.21 -2.01 9.16
C THR A 121 -1.67 -3.45 9.14
N THR A 122 -2.62 -3.76 8.26
CA THR A 122 -3.13 -5.13 8.06
C THR A 122 -2.50 -5.71 6.81
N TYR A 123 -1.88 -6.86 6.96
CA TYR A 123 -1.28 -7.65 5.90
C TYR A 123 -2.07 -8.93 5.67
N GLN A 124 -2.19 -9.34 4.42
CA GLN A 124 -2.51 -10.69 4.04
C GLN A 124 -1.21 -11.43 3.77
N VAL A 125 -0.97 -12.48 4.54
CA VAL A 125 0.17 -13.37 4.36
C VAL A 125 -0.31 -14.61 3.61
N THR A 126 0.31 -14.88 2.47
CA THR A 126 0.05 -16.10 1.70
C THR A 126 1.27 -16.99 1.78
N SER A 127 1.11 -18.16 2.40
CA SER A 127 2.13 -19.19 2.49
C SER A 127 1.82 -20.28 1.47
N LEU A 128 2.77 -20.57 0.58
CA LEU A 128 2.67 -21.63 -0.40
C LEU A 128 3.65 -22.73 -0.06
N LEU A 129 3.17 -23.97 0.01
CA LEU A 129 4.02 -25.15 0.05
C LEU A 129 4.27 -25.64 -1.36
N MET A 130 5.51 -25.49 -1.81
CA MET A 130 6.01 -26.02 -3.06
C MET A 130 6.67 -27.37 -2.80
N PHE A 131 6.41 -28.35 -3.65
CA PHE A 131 7.07 -29.65 -3.62
C PHE A 131 7.43 -30.03 -5.06
N GLU A 132 8.70 -30.32 -5.32
CA GLU A 132 9.23 -30.60 -6.65
C GLU A 132 8.82 -29.51 -7.68
N GLY A 133 8.92 -28.25 -7.28
CA GLY A 133 8.61 -27.10 -8.14
C GLY A 133 7.12 -26.87 -8.42
N LYS A 134 6.21 -27.61 -7.76
CA LYS A 134 4.76 -27.47 -7.93
C LYS A 134 4.07 -27.10 -6.63
N LEU A 135 3.00 -26.32 -6.73
CA LEU A 135 2.16 -25.96 -5.60
C LEU A 135 1.42 -27.18 -5.07
N ARG A 136 1.54 -27.45 -3.78
CA ARG A 136 0.74 -28.48 -3.09
C ARG A 136 -0.36 -27.86 -2.26
N VAL A 137 -0.01 -26.86 -1.47
CA VAL A 137 -0.93 -26.21 -0.52
C VAL A 137 -0.72 -24.71 -0.58
N ALA A 138 -1.82 -23.96 -0.58
CA ALA A 138 -1.83 -22.53 -0.37
C ALA A 138 -2.64 -22.22 0.88
N LYS A 139 -2.05 -21.48 1.82
CA LYS A 139 -2.72 -20.99 3.02
C LYS A 139 -2.65 -19.47 3.04
N GLN A 140 -3.76 -18.85 3.41
CA GLN A 140 -3.84 -17.41 3.64
C GLN A 140 -4.14 -17.13 5.10
N SER A 141 -3.44 -16.17 5.66
CA SER A 141 -3.69 -15.62 6.99
C SER A 141 -3.67 -14.10 6.91
N GLN A 142 -4.21 -13.47 7.95
CA GLN A 142 -4.11 -12.02 8.14
C GLN A 142 -3.22 -11.75 9.35
N GLU A 143 -2.33 -10.77 9.20
CA GLU A 143 -1.48 -10.27 10.26
C GLU A 143 -1.72 -8.78 10.42
N GLN A 144 -1.68 -8.30 11.67
CA GLN A 144 -1.85 -6.90 11.98
C GLN A 144 -0.66 -6.41 12.79
N THR A 145 0.01 -5.38 12.28
CA THR A 145 1.07 -4.67 13.00
C THR A 145 0.52 -3.37 13.55
N ARG A 146 0.83 -3.07 14.81
CA ARG A 146 0.45 -1.84 15.49
C ARG A 146 1.69 -1.11 15.94
N SER A 147 1.74 0.20 15.71
CA SER A 147 2.82 1.08 16.16
C SER A 147 2.25 2.37 16.72
N PHE A 148 2.82 2.85 17.82
CA PHE A 148 2.39 4.07 18.50
C PHE A 148 3.42 5.17 18.25
N ASN A 149 2.95 6.36 17.87
CA ASN A 149 3.74 7.59 17.76
C ASN A 149 3.20 8.66 18.71
#